data_AF-A0A0V1N0N8-F1
#
_entry.id   AF-A0A0V1N0N8-F1
#
_cell.length_a   1.000
_cell.length_b   1.000
_cell.length_c   1.000
_cell.angle_alpha   90.00
_cell.angle_beta   90.00
_cell.angle_gamma   90.00
#
_symmetry.space_group_name_H-M   'P 1'
#
loop_
_entity.id
_entity.type
_entity.pdbx_description
1 polymer ?
#
loop_
_entity_poly.entity_id
_entity_poly.type
_entity_poly.pdbx_seq_one_letter_code
_entity_poly.pdbx_strand_id
1 'polypeptide(L)'
;LKRKTAFYLKKCKNAIKQSIIHVVLVCLTAKICFTQTSMYFTLSLEKQELIVLCLKNLLFEKAYKMHINSSCKPIPIYAKWLGKISYVEGLRWQSIYEQKLSRHFSHLIVKKFNEEMIYHTILLLEHFPVYTIGLRTRSYPEELKKKLEYLGADFYKTNRGGLITFHGPGQLVAYPILYLPEFHSRPFSKWYVNQLEKCLIEVCSNFDVKAYAPGSPLTGVWVNDRKIASIGLRLKNDISTHGIALNCNIDLSWFEHIDPCGLIGKQMTSLSSETETDVTVHDVIEPFLKAFNKYFGREVILKDKAELVAS
;
A
#
# COMPACT_ATOMS: atom_id res chain seq x y z
N LEU A 1 -32.67 -25.91 -2.43
CA LEU A 1 -31.21 -25.66 -2.29
C LEU A 1 -30.34 -26.90 -2.54
N LYS A 2 -30.51 -28.04 -1.83
CA LYS A 2 -29.62 -29.24 -1.94
C LYS A 2 -29.41 -29.81 -3.35
N ARG A 3 -30.42 -29.79 -4.23
CA ARG A 3 -30.31 -30.26 -5.64
C ARG A 3 -29.48 -29.33 -6.54
N LYS A 4 -29.52 -28.00 -6.30
CA LYS A 4 -28.68 -27.03 -7.03
C LYS A 4 -27.21 -27.18 -6.60
N THR A 5 -26.94 -27.36 -5.30
CA THR A 5 -25.58 -27.58 -4.77
C THR A 5 -24.94 -28.85 -5.32
N ALA A 6 -25.69 -29.96 -5.45
CA ALA A 6 -25.20 -31.20 -6.06
C ALA A 6 -24.90 -31.05 -7.56
N PHE A 7 -25.70 -30.27 -8.29
CA PHE A 7 -25.46 -29.96 -9.71
C PHE A 7 -24.19 -29.13 -9.90
N TYR A 8 -23.98 -28.10 -9.08
CA TYR A 8 -22.77 -27.27 -9.13
C TYR A 8 -21.52 -28.05 -8.71
N LEU A 9 -21.59 -28.91 -7.69
CA LEU A 9 -20.49 -29.80 -7.30
C LEU A 9 -20.13 -30.81 -8.42
N LYS A 10 -21.13 -31.33 -9.16
CA LYS A 10 -20.90 -32.20 -10.32
C LYS A 10 -20.25 -31.44 -11.49
N LYS A 11 -20.66 -30.19 -11.72
CA LYS A 11 -20.10 -29.31 -12.75
C LYS A 11 -18.66 -28.89 -12.41
N CYS A 12 -18.38 -28.56 -11.16
CA CYS A 12 -17.02 -28.28 -10.66
C CYS A 12 -16.12 -29.52 -10.70
N LYS A 13 -16.62 -30.71 -10.32
CA LYS A 13 -15.85 -31.96 -10.46
C LYS A 13 -15.51 -32.28 -11.92
N ASN A 14 -16.44 -32.03 -12.85
CA ASN A 14 -16.19 -32.24 -14.28
C ASN A 14 -15.24 -31.20 -14.87
N ALA A 15 -15.33 -29.94 -14.45
CA ALA A 15 -14.39 -28.87 -14.84
C ALA A 15 -12.98 -29.15 -14.30
N ILE A 16 -12.85 -29.58 -13.03
CA ILE A 16 -11.58 -29.99 -12.43
C ILE A 16 -11.02 -31.22 -13.14
N LYS A 17 -11.84 -32.22 -13.49
CA LYS A 17 -11.42 -33.36 -14.32
C LYS A 17 -10.94 -32.90 -15.69
N GLN A 18 -11.64 -32.00 -16.37
CA GLN A 18 -11.24 -31.47 -17.68
C GLN A 18 -9.97 -30.63 -17.61
N SER A 19 -9.77 -29.86 -16.54
CA SER A 19 -8.55 -29.08 -16.31
C SER A 19 -7.36 -29.98 -15.93
N ILE A 20 -7.57 -31.03 -15.12
CA ILE A 20 -6.54 -32.04 -14.84
C ILE A 20 -6.21 -32.81 -16.12
N ILE A 21 -7.20 -33.18 -16.93
CA ILE A 21 -6.99 -33.80 -18.24
C ILE A 21 -6.24 -32.83 -19.14
N HIS A 22 -6.57 -31.55 -19.19
CA HIS A 22 -5.84 -30.55 -19.98
C HIS A 22 -4.41 -30.36 -19.49
N VAL A 23 -4.15 -30.35 -18.18
CA VAL A 23 -2.80 -30.24 -17.61
C VAL A 23 -2.01 -31.52 -17.87
N VAL A 24 -2.64 -32.69 -17.75
CA VAL A 24 -2.04 -33.99 -18.11
C VAL A 24 -1.79 -34.06 -19.62
N LEU A 25 -2.68 -33.52 -20.46
CA LEU A 25 -2.52 -33.44 -21.91
C LEU A 25 -1.42 -32.45 -22.28
N VAL A 26 -1.31 -31.30 -21.59
CA VAL A 26 -0.24 -30.32 -21.77
C VAL A 26 1.10 -30.86 -21.27
N CYS A 27 1.12 -31.67 -20.21
CA CYS A 27 2.31 -32.40 -19.78
C CYS A 27 2.65 -33.58 -20.71
N LEU A 28 1.67 -34.22 -21.35
CA LEU A 28 1.86 -35.26 -22.37
C LEU A 28 2.30 -34.67 -23.72
N THR A 29 1.80 -33.50 -24.11
CA THR A 29 2.26 -32.78 -25.32
C THR A 29 3.59 -32.10 -25.09
N ALA A 30 3.90 -31.65 -23.87
CA ALA A 30 5.27 -31.27 -23.48
C ALA A 30 6.24 -32.48 -23.49
N LYS A 31 5.74 -33.72 -23.33
CA LYS A 31 6.50 -34.96 -23.56
C LYS A 31 6.64 -35.34 -25.05
N ILE A 32 5.85 -34.77 -25.96
CA ILE A 32 5.92 -35.04 -27.41
C ILE A 32 6.87 -34.07 -28.14
N CYS A 33 7.35 -33.00 -27.48
CA CYS A 33 8.38 -32.12 -28.05
C CYS A 33 9.83 -32.58 -27.78
N PHE A 34 10.03 -33.78 -27.21
CA PHE A 34 11.34 -34.40 -27.04
C PHE A 34 11.41 -35.72 -27.81
N THR A 35 11.33 -35.63 -29.14
CA THR A 35 11.80 -36.71 -30.03
C THR A 35 12.89 -36.15 -30.92
N GLN A 36 14.09 -36.05 -30.37
CA GLN A 36 15.32 -36.60 -30.95
C GLN A 36 16.49 -36.26 -30.04
N THR A 37 17.22 -37.31 -29.65
CA THR A 37 18.47 -37.39 -28.87
C THR A 37 18.35 -37.75 -27.39
N SER A 38 18.72 -39.00 -27.15
CA SER A 38 19.27 -39.63 -25.93
C SER A 38 19.77 -38.67 -24.85
N MET A 39 19.11 -38.67 -23.68
CA MET A 39 19.76 -38.77 -22.37
C MET A 39 18.72 -38.73 -21.25
N TYR A 40 18.74 -39.76 -20.40
CA TYR A 40 18.01 -39.83 -19.15
C TYR A 40 18.32 -38.60 -18.28
N PHE A 41 17.31 -37.76 -18.02
CA PHE A 41 17.34 -36.81 -16.91
C PHE A 41 16.30 -37.22 -15.87
N THR A 42 16.74 -38.00 -14.89
CA THR A 42 16.09 -38.13 -13.59
C THR A 42 16.19 -36.76 -12.89
N LEU A 43 15.15 -35.94 -13.02
CA LEU A 43 14.98 -34.79 -12.13
C LEU A 43 14.93 -35.31 -10.69
N SER A 44 15.80 -34.81 -9.81
CA SER A 44 15.80 -35.15 -8.39
C SER A 44 14.42 -34.89 -7.77
N LEU A 45 14.04 -35.69 -6.76
CA LEU A 45 12.78 -35.55 -6.03
C LEU A 45 12.51 -34.10 -5.61
N GLU A 46 13.54 -33.39 -5.14
CA GLU A 46 13.47 -31.96 -4.76
C GLU A 46 13.02 -31.04 -5.92
N LYS A 47 13.51 -31.27 -7.14
CA LYS A 47 13.11 -30.47 -8.32
C LYS A 47 11.68 -30.77 -8.75
N GLN A 48 11.23 -32.01 -8.61
CA GLN A 48 9.83 -32.39 -8.88
C GLN A 48 8.88 -31.77 -7.85
N GLU A 49 9.26 -31.74 -6.57
CA GLU A 49 8.51 -31.07 -5.52
C GLU A 49 8.42 -29.56 -5.75
N LEU A 50 9.52 -28.92 -6.18
CA LEU A 50 9.52 -27.49 -6.54
C LEU A 50 8.56 -27.18 -7.68
N ILE A 51 8.53 -28.00 -8.73
CA ILE A 51 7.63 -27.83 -9.88
C ILE A 51 6.17 -28.00 -9.44
N VAL A 52 5.88 -29.00 -8.61
CA VAL A 52 4.53 -29.22 -8.06
C VAL A 52 4.10 -28.05 -7.17
N LEU A 53 5.00 -27.51 -6.34
CA LEU A 53 4.73 -26.33 -5.52
C LEU A 53 4.47 -25.09 -6.39
N CYS A 54 5.25 -24.90 -7.44
CA CYS A 54 5.10 -23.78 -8.37
C CYS A 54 3.79 -23.87 -9.17
N LEU A 55 3.43 -25.05 -9.65
CA LEU A 55 2.16 -25.32 -10.34
C LEU A 55 0.95 -25.21 -9.39
N LYS A 56 1.08 -25.67 -8.14
CA LYS A 56 0.07 -25.44 -7.09
C LYS A 56 -0.14 -23.96 -6.83
N ASN A 57 0.93 -23.16 -6.78
CA ASN A 57 0.84 -21.71 -6.60
C ASN A 57 0.17 -21.02 -7.80
N LEU A 58 0.52 -21.39 -9.04
CA LEU A 58 -0.10 -20.86 -10.26
C LEU A 58 -1.59 -21.22 -10.40
N LEU A 59 -1.92 -22.47 -10.09
CA LEU A 59 -3.31 -22.95 -10.10
C LEU A 59 -4.11 -22.36 -8.92
N PHE A 60 -3.49 -22.16 -7.76
CA PHE A 60 -4.11 -21.50 -6.62
C PHE A 60 -4.35 -20.03 -6.91
N GLU A 61 -3.39 -19.30 -7.49
CA GLU A 61 -3.61 -17.92 -7.93
C GLU A 61 -4.79 -17.82 -8.91
N LYS A 62 -4.86 -18.70 -9.91
CA LYS A 62 -5.98 -18.76 -10.86
C LYS A 62 -7.29 -19.11 -10.16
N ALA A 63 -7.29 -20.12 -9.30
CA ALA A 63 -8.48 -20.58 -8.58
C ALA A 63 -8.97 -19.54 -7.57
N TYR A 64 -8.08 -18.87 -6.85
CA TYR A 64 -8.37 -17.78 -5.92
C TYR A 64 -8.95 -16.57 -6.66
N LYS A 65 -8.33 -16.17 -7.77
CA LYS A 65 -8.88 -15.14 -8.68
C LYS A 65 -10.27 -15.52 -9.20
N MET A 66 -10.51 -16.80 -9.52
CA MET A 66 -11.83 -17.31 -9.93
C MET A 66 -12.84 -17.40 -8.77
N HIS A 67 -12.39 -17.71 -7.55
CA HIS A 67 -13.25 -17.87 -6.37
C HIS A 67 -13.70 -16.53 -5.79
N ILE A 68 -12.85 -15.49 -5.87
CA ILE A 68 -13.23 -14.10 -5.57
C ILE A 68 -14.23 -13.57 -6.61
N ASN A 69 -14.00 -13.87 -7.89
CA ASN A 69 -14.84 -13.35 -8.98
C ASN A 69 -16.27 -13.89 -9.05
N SER A 70 -16.68 -14.84 -8.20
CA SER A 70 -17.95 -15.56 -8.39
C SER A 70 -19.05 -15.32 -7.36
N SER A 71 -18.88 -14.49 -6.30
CA SER A 71 -20.01 -14.03 -5.45
C SER A 71 -19.64 -13.20 -4.21
N CYS A 72 -18.37 -13.04 -3.85
CA CYS A 72 -18.01 -12.31 -2.63
C CYS A 72 -17.80 -10.82 -2.94
N LYS A 73 -18.48 -9.93 -2.18
CA LYS A 73 -18.17 -8.50 -2.22
C LYS A 73 -16.67 -8.30 -1.93
N PRO A 74 -16.00 -7.34 -2.59
CA PRO A 74 -14.61 -7.03 -2.29
C PRO A 74 -14.45 -6.70 -0.81
N ILE A 75 -13.37 -7.18 -0.20
CA ILE A 75 -13.07 -6.90 1.21
C ILE A 75 -12.92 -5.38 1.41
N PRO A 76 -13.62 -4.76 2.38
CA PRO A 76 -13.51 -3.34 2.63
C PRO A 76 -12.12 -2.97 3.20
N ILE A 77 -11.77 -1.70 3.07
CA ILE A 77 -10.60 -1.11 3.70
C ILE A 77 -11.05 -0.42 4.99
N TYR A 78 -10.42 -0.73 6.12
CA TYR A 78 -10.72 -0.04 7.37
C TYR A 78 -9.79 1.13 7.60
N ALA A 79 -10.34 2.32 7.79
CA ALA A 79 -9.58 3.49 8.19
C ALA A 79 -9.62 3.63 9.71
N LYS A 80 -8.51 4.13 10.28
CA LYS A 80 -8.35 4.32 11.71
C LYS A 80 -7.60 5.60 12.01
N TRP A 81 -8.23 6.50 12.75
CA TRP A 81 -7.57 7.69 13.28
C TRP A 81 -6.80 7.33 14.56
N LEU A 82 -5.48 7.48 14.54
CA LEU A 82 -4.60 7.22 15.69
C LEU A 82 -4.34 8.48 16.51
N GLY A 83 -4.78 9.65 16.04
CA GLY A 83 -4.45 10.92 16.67
C GLY A 83 -3.01 11.34 16.39
N LYS A 84 -2.44 12.09 17.33
CA LYS A 84 -1.06 12.57 17.27
C LYS A 84 -0.15 11.59 18.01
N ILE A 85 0.81 11.00 17.30
CA ILE A 85 1.70 9.95 17.84
C ILE A 85 3.16 10.17 17.44
N SER A 86 4.07 9.51 18.16
CA SER A 86 5.49 9.51 17.77
C SER A 86 5.72 8.78 16.45
N TYR A 87 6.81 9.12 15.75
CA TYR A 87 7.16 8.43 14.49
C TYR A 87 7.39 6.93 14.70
N VAL A 88 8.06 6.56 15.80
CA VAL A 88 8.34 5.16 16.16
C VAL A 88 7.06 4.38 16.42
N GLU A 89 6.09 4.98 17.10
CA GLU A 89 4.78 4.35 17.31
C GLU A 89 4.04 4.14 15.98
N GLY A 90 4.12 5.12 15.07
CA GLY A 90 3.62 4.97 13.70
C GLY A 90 4.24 3.78 12.98
N LEU A 91 5.57 3.63 13.02
CA LEU A 91 6.27 2.47 12.43
C LEU A 91 5.85 1.14 13.09
N ARG A 92 5.63 1.13 14.40
CA ARG A 92 5.14 -0.05 15.13
C ARG A 92 3.75 -0.47 14.64
N TRP A 93 2.82 0.47 14.49
CA TRP A 93 1.50 0.20 13.95
C TRP A 93 1.57 -0.37 12.52
N GLN A 94 2.37 0.25 11.65
CA GLN A 94 2.58 -0.26 10.30
C GLN A 94 3.10 -1.70 10.29
N SER A 95 4.09 -2.02 11.15
CA SER A 95 4.66 -3.37 11.27
C SER A 95 3.62 -4.40 11.73
N ILE A 96 2.78 -4.04 12.71
CA ILE A 96 1.70 -4.92 13.19
C ILE A 96 0.74 -5.26 12.04
N TYR A 97 0.29 -4.27 11.29
CA TYR A 97 -0.65 -4.48 10.18
C TYR A 97 0.01 -5.16 8.97
N GLU A 98 1.26 -4.83 8.63
CA GLU A 98 2.04 -5.53 7.58
C GLU A 98 2.16 -7.02 7.92
N GLN A 99 2.51 -7.36 9.15
CA GLN A 99 2.62 -8.76 9.61
C GLN A 99 1.27 -9.47 9.61
N LYS A 100 0.21 -8.82 10.10
CA LYS A 100 -1.15 -9.37 10.08
C LYS A 100 -1.56 -9.70 8.64
N LEU A 101 -1.39 -8.77 7.72
CA LEU A 101 -1.75 -8.94 6.31
C LEU A 101 -0.87 -10.02 5.64
N SER A 102 0.42 -10.03 5.93
CA SER A 102 1.36 -11.05 5.42
C SER A 102 0.99 -12.45 5.89
N ARG A 103 0.60 -12.63 7.17
CA ARG A 103 0.14 -13.92 7.70
C ARG A 103 -1.17 -14.35 7.03
N HIS A 104 -2.11 -13.43 6.86
CA HIS A 104 -3.38 -13.71 6.19
C HIS A 104 -3.17 -14.27 4.78
N PHE A 105 -2.41 -13.54 3.94
CA PHE A 105 -2.18 -13.97 2.56
C PHE A 105 -1.22 -15.15 2.42
N SER A 106 -0.36 -15.40 3.41
CA SER A 106 0.43 -16.65 3.48
C SER A 106 -0.41 -17.86 3.90
N HIS A 107 -1.36 -17.70 4.82
CA HIS A 107 -2.23 -18.79 5.29
C HIS A 107 -3.34 -19.17 4.31
N LEU A 108 -3.77 -18.26 3.43
CA LEU A 108 -4.64 -18.59 2.32
C LEU A 108 -4.04 -19.72 1.45
N ILE A 109 -2.72 -19.77 1.32
CA ILE A 109 -2.00 -20.84 0.60
C ILE A 109 -2.08 -22.19 1.37
N VAL A 110 -2.28 -22.17 2.69
CA VAL A 110 -2.18 -23.34 3.60
C VAL A 110 -3.55 -23.83 4.15
N LYS A 111 -4.69 -23.26 3.72
CA LYS A 111 -6.06 -23.71 4.10
C LYS A 111 -6.33 -23.81 5.62
N LYS A 112 -5.67 -23.03 6.48
CA LYS A 112 -6.06 -22.89 7.89
C LYS A 112 -6.73 -21.53 8.10
N PHE A 113 -8.05 -21.51 8.18
CA PHE A 113 -8.82 -20.33 8.60
C PHE A 113 -9.15 -20.45 10.08
N ASN A 114 -8.63 -19.52 10.88
CA ASN A 114 -9.24 -19.13 12.15
C ASN A 114 -9.83 -17.73 11.94
N GLU A 115 -10.97 -17.46 12.58
CA GLU A 115 -12.02 -16.51 12.16
C GLU A 115 -11.72 -15.00 12.27
N GLU A 116 -10.49 -14.57 12.56
CA GLU A 116 -10.15 -13.15 12.42
C GLU A 116 -9.81 -12.82 10.97
N MET A 117 -10.81 -12.34 10.23
CA MET A 117 -10.61 -11.70 8.94
C MET A 117 -9.68 -10.48 9.13
N ILE A 118 -8.52 -10.53 8.50
CA ILE A 118 -7.54 -9.44 8.56
C ILE A 118 -7.72 -8.60 7.31
N TYR A 119 -7.94 -7.31 7.52
CA TYR A 119 -8.37 -6.39 6.48
C TYR A 119 -7.25 -5.42 6.07
N HIS A 120 -7.31 -5.00 4.81
CA HIS A 120 -6.63 -3.79 4.34
C HIS A 120 -6.94 -2.63 5.27
N THR A 121 -5.93 -1.85 5.65
CA THR A 121 -6.08 -0.80 6.66
C THR A 121 -5.47 0.51 6.19
N ILE A 122 -6.08 1.65 6.52
CA ILE A 122 -5.49 2.98 6.40
C ILE A 122 -5.31 3.53 7.81
N LEU A 123 -4.07 3.73 8.21
CA LEU A 123 -3.76 4.41 9.48
C LEU A 123 -3.65 5.90 9.20
N LEU A 124 -4.54 6.70 9.78
CA LEU A 124 -4.56 8.16 9.68
C LEU A 124 -4.03 8.74 10.99
N LEU A 125 -3.14 9.71 10.92
CA LEU A 125 -2.50 10.28 12.10
C LEU A 125 -1.84 11.63 11.80
N GLU A 126 -1.41 12.28 12.88
CA GLU A 126 -0.40 13.33 12.88
C GLU A 126 0.84 12.82 13.62
N HIS A 127 2.01 13.34 13.26
CA HIS A 127 3.23 13.10 14.03
C HIS A 127 3.57 14.30 14.92
N PHE A 128 4.24 14.02 16.04
CA PHE A 128 5.09 15.04 16.67
C PHE A 128 6.21 15.44 15.68
N PRO A 129 6.78 16.66 15.81
CA PRO A 129 7.81 17.15 14.90
C PRO A 129 8.93 16.13 14.68
N VAL A 130 9.14 15.73 13.43
CA VAL A 130 10.11 14.70 13.07
C VAL A 130 10.64 14.89 11.65
N TYR A 131 11.95 14.80 11.50
CA TYR A 131 12.62 14.67 10.21
C TYR A 131 12.90 13.20 9.92
N THR A 132 12.60 12.77 8.69
CA THR A 132 12.85 11.38 8.26
C THR A 132 13.65 11.35 6.98
N ILE A 133 14.62 10.45 6.87
CA ILE A 133 15.42 10.23 5.66
C ILE A 133 15.02 8.91 5.01
N GLY A 134 14.57 8.97 3.76
CA GLY A 134 14.27 7.79 2.95
C GLY A 134 15.50 7.11 2.33
N LEU A 135 15.24 6.17 1.43
CA LEU A 135 16.25 5.34 0.78
C LEU A 135 17.11 6.09 -0.25
N ARG A 136 16.63 7.20 -0.83
CA ARG A 136 17.45 7.98 -1.76
C ARG A 136 18.52 8.70 -0.93
N THR A 137 19.76 8.33 -1.13
CA THR A 137 20.88 8.89 -0.38
C THR A 137 21.40 10.14 -1.05
N ARG A 138 21.22 11.28 -0.38
CA ARG A 138 22.10 12.44 -0.45
C ARG A 138 22.95 12.44 0.82
N SER A 139 24.15 13.03 0.78
CA SER A 139 24.92 13.22 2.01
C SER A 139 24.14 14.18 2.93
N TYR A 140 23.75 13.70 4.10
CA TYR A 140 23.19 14.53 5.17
C TYR A 140 24.24 14.55 6.29
N PRO A 141 24.95 15.67 6.48
CA PRO A 141 25.98 15.78 7.51
C PRO A 141 25.40 15.56 8.91
N GLU A 142 26.17 14.97 9.83
CA GLU A 142 25.72 14.78 11.22
C GLU A 142 25.37 16.12 11.89
N GLU A 143 26.03 17.22 11.49
CA GLU A 143 25.70 18.57 11.96
C GLU A 143 24.29 19.03 11.57
N LEU A 144 23.77 18.58 10.41
CA LEU A 144 22.38 18.83 10.06
C LEU A 144 21.45 18.13 11.04
N LYS A 145 21.70 16.85 11.34
CA LYS A 145 20.91 16.10 12.31
C LYS A 145 20.90 16.80 13.68
N LYS A 146 22.06 17.15 14.22
CA LYS A 146 22.17 17.88 15.49
C LYS A 146 21.39 19.20 15.49
N LYS A 147 21.48 19.96 14.39
CA LYS A 147 20.72 21.21 14.21
C LYS A 147 19.21 20.96 14.28
N LEU A 148 18.72 19.93 13.60
CA LEU A 148 17.30 19.61 13.55
C LEU A 148 16.78 19.08 14.91
N GLU A 149 17.59 18.28 15.60
CA GLU A 149 17.29 17.82 16.96
C GLU A 149 17.25 18.98 17.96
N TYR A 150 18.16 19.96 17.82
CA TYR A 150 18.16 21.18 18.65
C TYR A 150 16.89 22.04 18.47
N LEU A 151 16.25 22.00 17.29
CA LEU A 151 14.96 22.67 17.06
C LEU A 151 13.78 21.97 17.75
N GLY A 152 14.01 20.81 18.38
CA GLY A 152 12.97 20.04 19.08
C GLY A 152 12.23 19.03 18.19
N ALA A 153 12.80 18.65 17.04
CA ALA A 153 12.28 17.60 16.18
C ALA A 153 13.08 16.31 16.32
N ASP A 154 12.37 15.18 16.32
CA ASP A 154 13.00 13.86 16.23
C ASP A 154 13.69 13.67 14.86
N PHE A 155 14.65 12.73 14.77
CA PHE A 155 15.31 12.40 13.52
C PHE A 155 15.44 10.88 13.30
N TYR A 156 14.92 10.37 12.19
CA TYR A 156 14.99 8.95 11.86
C TYR A 156 15.41 8.66 10.42
N LYS A 157 16.29 7.66 10.25
CA LYS A 157 16.50 7.01 8.95
C LYS A 157 15.48 5.89 8.78
N THR A 158 14.84 5.83 7.62
CA THR A 158 13.74 4.91 7.33
C THR A 158 13.92 4.23 5.97
N ASN A 159 13.07 3.24 5.69
CA ASN A 159 13.14 2.40 4.49
C ASN A 159 12.10 2.79 3.41
N ARG A 160 11.47 3.97 3.54
CA ARG A 160 10.58 4.54 2.50
C ARG A 160 11.38 5.08 1.32
N GLY A 161 10.77 5.13 0.13
CA GLY A 161 11.31 5.88 -0.99
C GLY A 161 11.42 7.38 -0.73
N GLY A 162 12.25 8.07 -1.52
CA GLY A 162 12.43 9.53 -1.45
C GLY A 162 13.61 9.98 -0.58
N LEU A 163 13.76 11.29 -0.46
CA LEU A 163 14.82 12.00 0.27
C LEU A 163 14.37 12.32 1.71
N ILE A 164 15.02 13.30 2.35
CA ILE A 164 14.59 13.86 3.64
C ILE A 164 13.20 14.49 3.51
N THR A 165 12.40 14.45 4.57
CA THR A 165 11.14 15.21 4.70
C THR A 165 10.89 15.52 6.18
N PHE A 166 9.98 16.44 6.42
CA PHE A 166 9.43 16.72 7.74
C PHE A 166 7.99 16.21 7.87
N HIS A 167 7.63 15.78 9.09
CA HIS A 167 6.26 15.55 9.53
C HIS A 167 6.04 16.26 10.87
N GLY A 168 4.82 16.75 11.10
CA GLY A 168 4.49 17.45 12.33
C GLY A 168 2.99 17.70 12.47
N PRO A 169 2.57 18.39 13.54
CA PRO A 169 1.18 18.81 13.73
C PRO A 169 0.65 19.59 12.52
N GLY A 170 -0.62 19.38 12.19
CA GLY A 170 -1.27 20.01 11.04
C GLY A 170 -0.97 19.38 9.69
N GLN A 171 -0.33 18.20 9.66
CA GLN A 171 -0.12 17.40 8.45
C GLN A 171 -0.85 16.07 8.58
N LEU A 172 -1.76 15.80 7.65
CA LEU A 172 -2.37 14.47 7.55
C LEU A 172 -1.31 13.49 7.04
N VAL A 173 -0.91 12.56 7.90
CA VAL A 173 -0.14 11.39 7.51
C VAL A 173 -1.09 10.22 7.39
N ALA A 174 -1.09 9.54 6.23
CA ALA A 174 -1.86 8.33 6.02
C ALA A 174 -0.95 7.20 5.58
N TYR A 175 -1.06 6.05 6.25
CA TYR A 175 -0.38 4.80 5.91
C TYR A 175 -1.38 3.75 5.45
N PRO A 176 -1.67 3.65 4.13
CA PRO A 176 -2.45 2.56 3.60
C PRO A 176 -1.59 1.29 3.55
N ILE A 177 -1.93 0.33 4.41
CA ILE A 177 -1.33 -1.00 4.52
C ILE A 177 -2.20 -1.98 3.74
N LEU A 178 -1.85 -2.14 2.46
CA LEU A 178 -2.65 -2.85 1.47
C LEU A 178 -1.84 -3.98 0.84
N TYR A 179 -2.49 -5.10 0.57
CA TYR A 179 -1.95 -6.14 -0.29
C TYR A 179 -2.37 -5.85 -1.74
N LEU A 180 -1.45 -5.25 -2.49
CA LEU A 180 -1.72 -4.68 -3.81
C LEU A 180 -2.23 -5.65 -4.89
N PRO A 181 -1.92 -6.97 -4.87
CA PRO A 181 -2.44 -7.92 -5.85
C PRO A 181 -3.96 -8.06 -5.88
N GLU A 182 -4.67 -7.63 -4.83
CA GLU A 182 -6.15 -7.59 -4.86
C GLU A 182 -6.73 -6.39 -5.61
N PHE A 183 -5.91 -5.36 -5.89
CA PHE A 183 -6.36 -4.11 -6.48
C PHE A 183 -5.94 -3.95 -7.94
N HIS A 184 -4.76 -4.47 -8.29
CA HIS A 184 -4.18 -4.28 -9.59
C HIS A 184 -3.27 -5.45 -9.98
N SER A 185 -2.92 -5.55 -11.27
CA SER A 185 -1.88 -6.44 -11.77
C SER A 185 -0.50 -5.78 -11.71
N ARG A 186 0.58 -6.57 -11.72
CA ARG A 186 1.95 -6.00 -11.76
C ARG A 186 2.18 -5.18 -13.05
N PRO A 187 3.05 -4.14 -13.01
CA PRO A 187 3.82 -3.65 -11.85
C PRO A 187 3.01 -2.72 -10.92
N PHE A 188 3.08 -2.94 -9.60
CA PHE A 188 2.21 -2.26 -8.63
C PHE A 188 2.61 -0.81 -8.31
N SER A 189 3.91 -0.52 -8.16
CA SER A 189 4.38 0.74 -7.58
C SER A 189 3.91 1.98 -8.35
N LYS A 190 4.04 1.98 -9.68
CA LYS A 190 3.64 3.11 -10.54
C LYS A 190 2.13 3.35 -10.50
N TRP A 191 1.34 2.28 -10.59
CA TRP A 191 -0.12 2.37 -10.47
C TRP A 191 -0.51 2.91 -9.10
N TYR A 192 0.08 2.38 -8.03
CA TYR A 192 -0.27 2.73 -6.66
C TYR A 192 0.05 4.20 -6.35
N VAL A 193 1.22 4.68 -6.74
CA VAL A 193 1.58 6.10 -6.65
C VAL A 193 0.56 6.96 -7.41
N ASN A 194 0.21 6.57 -8.65
CA ASN A 194 -0.75 7.33 -9.44
C ASN A 194 -2.15 7.39 -8.80
N GLN A 195 -2.61 6.32 -8.15
CA GLN A 195 -3.89 6.35 -7.43
C GLN A 195 -3.84 7.28 -6.22
N LEU A 196 -2.74 7.26 -5.46
CA LEU A 196 -2.56 8.16 -4.31
C LEU A 196 -2.50 9.63 -4.77
N GLU A 197 -1.78 9.92 -5.86
CA GLU A 197 -1.73 11.26 -6.47
C GLU A 197 -3.14 11.73 -6.87
N LYS A 198 -3.93 10.88 -7.51
CA LYS A 198 -5.33 11.18 -7.86
C LYS A 198 -6.19 11.46 -6.64
N CYS A 199 -6.06 10.65 -5.58
CA CYS A 199 -6.78 10.89 -4.33
C CYS A 199 -6.46 12.27 -3.76
N LEU A 200 -5.17 12.61 -3.69
CA LEU A 200 -4.71 13.87 -3.13
C LEU A 200 -5.12 15.08 -3.99
N ILE A 201 -5.10 14.96 -5.32
CA ILE A 201 -5.60 16.00 -6.23
C ILE A 201 -7.10 16.24 -6.01
N GLU A 202 -7.89 15.17 -5.88
CA GLU A 202 -9.33 15.29 -5.60
C GLU A 202 -9.59 15.93 -4.23
N VAL A 203 -8.82 15.56 -3.20
CA VAL A 203 -8.90 16.24 -1.90
C VAL A 203 -8.62 17.73 -2.06
N CYS A 204 -7.53 18.12 -2.74
CA CYS A 204 -7.22 19.54 -2.97
C CYS A 204 -8.36 20.27 -3.71
N SER A 205 -8.95 19.63 -4.72
CA SER A 205 -10.06 20.19 -5.48
C SER A 205 -11.31 20.44 -4.64
N ASN A 206 -11.54 19.68 -3.56
CA ASN A 206 -12.67 19.91 -2.65
C ASN A 206 -12.51 21.18 -1.79
N PHE A 207 -11.31 21.75 -1.77
CA PHE A 207 -10.98 23.03 -1.12
C PHE A 207 -10.63 24.11 -2.16
N ASP A 208 -11.08 23.95 -3.42
CA ASP A 208 -10.81 24.86 -4.54
C ASP A 208 -9.32 25.07 -4.88
N VAL A 209 -8.44 24.18 -4.38
CA VAL A 209 -7.00 24.21 -4.66
C VAL A 209 -6.70 23.43 -5.96
N LYS A 210 -6.25 24.13 -6.99
CA LYS A 210 -5.86 23.55 -8.29
C LYS A 210 -4.51 22.85 -8.22
N ALA A 211 -4.53 21.59 -7.78
CA ALA A 211 -3.34 20.76 -7.68
C ALA A 211 -3.14 19.80 -8.86
N TYR A 212 -1.90 19.38 -9.09
CA TYR A 212 -1.55 18.41 -10.12
C TYR A 212 -0.40 17.50 -9.66
N ALA A 213 -0.18 16.39 -10.38
CA ALA A 213 0.93 15.48 -10.15
C ALA A 213 1.81 15.42 -11.41
N PRO A 214 3.02 16.01 -11.39
CA PRO A 214 3.96 15.97 -12.53
C PRO A 214 4.54 14.58 -12.79
N GLY A 215 4.43 13.66 -11.83
CA GLY A 215 5.05 12.35 -11.88
C GLY A 215 6.56 12.38 -11.60
N SER A 216 7.24 11.27 -11.84
CA SER A 216 8.68 11.13 -11.57
C SER A 216 9.52 12.09 -12.44
N PRO A 217 10.54 12.78 -11.89
CA PRO A 217 11.12 12.60 -10.55
C PRO A 217 10.42 13.38 -9.42
N LEU A 218 9.45 14.23 -9.76
CA LEU A 218 8.70 15.12 -8.87
C LEU A 218 7.49 14.44 -8.20
N THR A 219 7.65 13.19 -7.74
CA THR A 219 6.56 12.44 -7.10
C THR A 219 5.95 13.21 -5.93
N GLY A 220 4.61 13.22 -5.88
CA GLY A 220 3.82 14.03 -4.96
C GLY A 220 2.80 14.88 -5.70
N VAL A 221 2.07 15.69 -4.94
CA VAL A 221 1.06 16.62 -5.47
C VAL A 221 1.51 18.05 -5.24
N TRP A 222 1.28 18.89 -6.25
CA TRP A 222 1.86 20.23 -6.38
C TRP A 222 0.81 21.26 -6.77
N VAL A 223 1.02 22.48 -6.32
CA VAL A 223 0.30 23.68 -6.73
C VAL A 223 1.34 24.63 -7.31
N ASN A 224 1.26 24.88 -8.62
CA ASN A 224 2.33 25.55 -9.36
C ASN A 224 3.69 24.88 -9.10
N ASP A 225 4.65 25.59 -8.52
CA ASP A 225 5.99 25.12 -8.17
C ASP A 225 6.15 24.68 -6.70
N ARG A 226 5.07 24.71 -5.91
CA ARG A 226 5.05 24.36 -4.49
C ARG A 226 4.45 22.98 -4.27
N LYS A 227 5.08 22.14 -3.44
CA LYS A 227 4.57 20.81 -3.11
C LYS A 227 3.59 20.88 -1.94
N ILE A 228 2.38 20.39 -2.11
CA ILE A 228 1.34 20.34 -1.07
C ILE A 228 1.26 18.96 -0.40
N ALA A 229 1.64 17.89 -1.10
CA ALA A 229 1.67 16.55 -0.53
C ALA A 229 2.87 15.72 -0.99
N SER A 230 3.46 15.01 -0.03
CA SER A 230 4.57 14.08 -0.25
C SER A 230 4.07 12.64 -0.28
N ILE A 231 4.67 11.82 -1.16
CA ILE A 231 4.38 10.39 -1.27
C ILE A 231 5.69 9.63 -1.15
N GLY A 232 5.79 8.77 -0.15
CA GLY A 232 6.96 7.95 0.13
C GLY A 232 6.52 6.58 0.58
N LEU A 233 6.83 5.55 -0.21
CA LEU A 233 6.29 4.20 -0.02
C LEU A 233 7.41 3.18 0.11
N ARG A 234 7.06 2.04 0.71
CA ARG A 234 7.82 0.79 0.62
C ARG A 234 6.87 -0.35 0.29
N LEU A 235 7.28 -1.20 -0.64
CA LEU A 235 6.59 -2.45 -0.96
C LEU A 235 7.45 -3.63 -0.51
N LYS A 236 6.90 -4.50 0.33
CA LYS A 236 7.52 -5.77 0.76
C LYS A 236 6.50 -6.87 0.60
N ASN A 237 6.83 -7.94 -0.13
CA ASN A 237 5.88 -9.03 -0.43
C ASN A 237 4.54 -8.50 -0.96
N ASP A 238 4.60 -7.46 -1.80
CA ASP A 238 3.45 -6.74 -2.38
C ASP A 238 2.51 -6.04 -1.39
N ILE A 239 2.91 -5.95 -0.12
CA ILE A 239 2.24 -5.18 0.91
C ILE A 239 2.85 -3.78 0.98
N SER A 240 2.00 -2.75 0.97
CA SER A 240 2.43 -1.37 1.12
C SER A 240 2.64 -0.97 2.59
N THR A 241 3.70 -0.21 2.82
CA THR A 241 4.00 0.51 4.07
C THR A 241 4.45 1.93 3.73
N HIS A 242 4.45 2.80 4.73
CA HIS A 242 4.47 4.26 4.63
C HIS A 242 3.24 4.75 3.86
N GLY A 243 3.33 5.85 3.12
CA GLY A 243 2.14 6.39 2.48
C GLY A 243 2.31 7.82 2.01
N ILE A 244 1.36 8.65 2.44
CA ILE A 244 1.25 10.05 2.03
C ILE A 244 1.36 10.96 3.24
N ALA A 245 1.74 12.21 2.98
CA ALA A 245 1.74 13.30 3.93
C ALA A 245 1.17 14.53 3.22
N LEU A 246 -0.05 14.92 3.56
CA LEU A 246 -0.75 16.10 3.02
C LEU A 246 -0.63 17.25 4.01
N ASN A 247 -0.12 18.39 3.57
CA ASN A 247 0.04 19.57 4.40
C ASN A 247 -1.33 20.28 4.53
N CYS A 248 -1.93 20.27 5.72
CA CYS A 248 -3.22 20.89 5.99
C CYS A 248 -3.00 22.30 6.56
N ASN A 249 -2.74 22.42 7.86
CA ASN A 249 -2.39 23.64 8.56
C ASN A 249 -1.03 23.52 9.29
N ILE A 250 -0.14 22.69 8.74
CA ILE A 250 1.22 22.52 9.24
C ILE A 250 2.02 23.83 9.15
N ASP A 251 2.86 24.06 10.15
CA ASP A 251 3.89 25.10 10.11
C ASP A 251 4.93 24.77 9.03
N LEU A 252 4.95 25.58 7.97
CA LEU A 252 5.83 25.35 6.81
C LEU A 252 7.29 25.71 7.09
N SER A 253 7.60 26.47 8.16
CA SER A 253 8.97 26.89 8.50
C SER A 253 9.90 25.70 8.76
N TRP A 254 9.36 24.57 9.23
CA TRP A 254 10.12 23.33 9.39
C TRP A 254 10.74 22.83 8.08
N PHE A 255 10.13 23.11 6.93
CA PHE A 255 10.70 22.71 5.64
C PHE A 255 11.85 23.61 5.20
N GLU A 256 11.99 24.82 5.73
CA GLU A 256 13.08 25.74 5.39
C GLU A 256 14.45 25.25 5.87
N HIS A 257 14.47 24.31 6.83
CA HIS A 257 15.69 23.72 7.36
C HIS A 257 16.22 22.54 6.52
N ILE A 258 15.49 22.11 5.48
CA ILE A 258 15.84 20.95 4.65
C ILE A 258 15.59 21.23 3.16
N ASP A 259 16.15 20.39 2.29
CA ASP A 259 15.77 20.32 0.87
C ASP A 259 14.97 19.02 0.65
N PRO A 260 13.63 19.04 0.78
CA PRO A 260 12.82 17.83 0.77
C PRO A 260 12.70 17.20 -0.63
N CYS A 261 12.91 18.00 -1.67
CA CYS A 261 12.77 17.56 -3.06
C CYS A 261 14.12 17.22 -3.70
N GLY A 262 15.24 17.63 -3.10
CA GLY A 262 16.56 17.58 -3.72
C GLY A 262 16.69 18.55 -4.89
N LEU A 263 15.82 19.56 -4.95
CA LEU A 263 15.65 20.46 -6.09
C LEU A 263 15.64 21.89 -5.60
N ILE A 264 16.60 22.66 -6.11
CA ILE A 264 16.78 24.07 -5.78
C ILE A 264 15.51 24.84 -6.19
N GLY A 265 15.04 25.70 -5.28
CA GLY A 265 13.93 26.63 -5.52
C GLY A 265 12.52 26.02 -5.44
N LYS A 266 12.37 24.76 -5.03
CA LYS A 266 11.05 24.16 -4.79
C LYS A 266 10.63 24.36 -3.33
N GLN A 267 9.48 24.99 -3.12
CA GLN A 267 8.93 25.26 -1.80
C GLN A 267 7.84 24.24 -1.44
N MET A 268 7.51 24.17 -0.16
CA MET A 268 6.33 23.45 0.32
C MET A 268 5.18 24.44 0.48
N THR A 269 3.95 23.97 0.34
CA THR A 269 2.73 24.71 0.66
C THR A 269 1.78 23.83 1.48
N SER A 270 0.66 24.37 1.93
CA SER A 270 -0.38 23.69 2.67
C SER A 270 -1.75 24.10 2.17
N LEU A 271 -2.80 23.31 2.45
CA LEU A 271 -4.16 23.70 2.11
C LEU A 271 -4.49 25.07 2.70
N SER A 272 -4.13 25.29 3.97
CA SER A 272 -4.41 26.56 4.64
C SER A 272 -3.69 27.75 4.01
N SER A 273 -2.48 27.55 3.51
CA SER A 273 -1.74 28.60 2.80
C SER A 273 -2.32 28.90 1.42
N GLU A 274 -2.89 27.91 0.73
CA GLU A 274 -3.48 28.10 -0.60
C GLU A 274 -4.92 28.62 -0.54
N THR A 275 -5.65 28.39 0.55
CA THR A 275 -7.03 28.83 0.74
C THR A 275 -7.18 30.09 1.60
N GLU A 276 -6.09 30.55 2.24
CA GLU A 276 -6.09 31.66 3.21
C GLU A 276 -7.08 31.43 4.38
N THR A 277 -7.35 30.16 4.70
CA THR A 277 -8.26 29.72 5.78
C THR A 277 -7.63 28.58 6.55
N ASP A 278 -7.98 28.40 7.83
CA ASP A 278 -7.46 27.27 8.61
C ASP A 278 -8.13 25.96 8.17
N VAL A 279 -7.43 25.16 7.37
CA VAL A 279 -7.85 23.83 6.93
C VAL A 279 -7.08 22.79 7.73
N THR A 280 -7.75 22.18 8.70
CA THR A 280 -7.13 21.24 9.65
C THR A 280 -7.04 19.82 9.10
N VAL A 281 -6.30 18.96 9.80
CA VAL A 281 -6.26 17.53 9.49
C VAL A 281 -7.64 16.88 9.58
N HIS A 282 -8.51 17.32 10.50
CA HIS A 282 -9.83 16.71 10.66
C HIS A 282 -10.76 17.05 9.48
N ASP A 283 -10.62 18.25 8.91
CA ASP A 283 -11.40 18.69 7.74
C ASP A 283 -11.14 17.83 6.50
N VAL A 284 -9.92 17.28 6.38
CA VAL A 284 -9.50 16.50 5.20
C VAL A 284 -9.70 15.00 5.33
N ILE A 285 -9.97 14.46 6.53
CA ILE A 285 -10.10 13.00 6.74
C ILE A 285 -11.23 12.42 5.87
N GLU A 286 -12.44 12.98 5.96
CA GLU A 286 -13.57 12.46 5.19
C GLU A 286 -13.39 12.65 3.67
N PRO A 287 -12.97 13.83 3.15
CA PRO A 287 -12.59 13.99 1.75
C PRO A 287 -11.55 12.97 1.28
N PHE A 288 -10.52 12.70 2.08
CA PHE A 288 -9.47 11.74 1.75
C PHE A 288 -10.03 10.32 1.64
N LEU A 289 -10.85 9.88 2.60
CA LEU A 289 -11.43 8.53 2.58
C LEU A 289 -12.42 8.34 1.42
N LYS A 290 -13.20 9.37 1.06
CA LYS A 290 -14.07 9.37 -0.13
C LYS A 290 -13.26 9.24 -1.42
N ALA A 291 -12.20 10.03 -1.56
CA ALA A 291 -11.31 9.95 -2.71
C ALA A 291 -10.63 8.58 -2.79
N PHE A 292 -10.17 8.04 -1.66
CA PHE A 292 -9.58 6.70 -1.59
C PHE A 292 -10.57 5.63 -2.05
N ASN A 293 -11.82 5.67 -1.57
CA ASN A 293 -12.86 4.75 -1.98
C ASN A 293 -13.06 4.76 -3.51
N LYS A 294 -13.20 5.96 -4.08
CA LYS A 294 -13.39 6.18 -5.51
C LYS A 294 -12.23 5.63 -6.36
N TYR A 295 -10.99 5.99 -6.04
CA TYR A 295 -9.83 5.65 -6.87
C TYR A 295 -9.32 4.22 -6.67
N PHE A 296 -9.56 3.62 -5.51
CA PHE A 296 -9.20 2.22 -5.24
C PHE A 296 -10.34 1.24 -5.51
N GLY A 297 -11.57 1.71 -5.78
CA GLY A 297 -12.72 0.86 -6.05
C GLY A 297 -13.02 -0.09 -4.89
N ARG A 298 -12.92 0.41 -3.67
CA ARG A 298 -13.18 -0.33 -2.43
C ARG A 298 -13.92 0.53 -1.44
N GLU A 299 -14.92 -0.05 -0.79
CA GLU A 299 -15.54 0.56 0.36
C GLU A 299 -14.50 0.83 1.45
N VAL A 300 -14.48 2.07 1.96
CA VAL A 300 -13.60 2.50 3.04
C VAL A 300 -14.47 2.81 4.25
N ILE A 301 -14.22 2.11 5.36
CA ILE A 301 -15.00 2.20 6.60
C ILE A 301 -14.11 2.79 7.68
N LEU A 302 -14.45 3.99 8.19
CA LEU A 302 -13.78 4.57 9.35
C LEU A 302 -14.27 3.86 10.61
N LYS A 303 -13.35 3.25 11.37
CA LYS A 303 -13.66 2.70 12.71
C LYS A 303 -13.40 3.75 13.78
N ASP A 304 -14.39 3.95 14.66
CA ASP A 304 -14.32 4.90 15.77
C ASP A 304 -13.23 4.58 16.81
N LYS A 305 -12.79 5.62 17.54
CA LYS A 305 -11.78 5.59 18.63
C LYS A 305 -12.05 4.55 19.73
N ALA A 306 -13.26 4.02 19.87
CA ALA A 306 -13.74 3.31 21.07
C ALA A 306 -13.25 1.84 21.22
N GLU A 307 -12.71 1.19 20.19
CA GLU A 307 -12.36 -0.24 20.27
C GLU A 307 -10.92 -0.53 20.77
N LEU A 308 -10.16 0.48 21.23
CA LEU A 308 -8.70 0.34 21.43
C LEU A 308 -8.22 0.12 22.87
N VAL A 309 -9.11 -0.09 23.83
CA VAL A 309 -8.74 -0.47 25.21
C VAL A 309 -9.46 -1.76 25.59
N ALA A 310 -9.13 -2.86 24.91
CA ALA A 310 -9.32 -4.23 25.40
C ALA A 310 -8.75 -5.24 24.37
N SER A 311 -7.48 -5.59 24.48
CA SER A 311 -6.93 -6.94 24.22
C SER A 311 -5.43 -6.98 24.51
#